data_AF-A0A7X7VVA8-F1
#
_entry.id   AF-A0A7X7VVA8-F1
#
_cell.length_a   1.000
_cell.length_b   1.000
_cell.length_c   1.000
_cell.angle_alpha   90.00
_cell.angle_beta   90.00
_cell.angle_gamma   90.00
#
_symmetry.space_group_name_H-M   'P 1'
#
loop_
_entity.id
_entity.type
_entity.pdbx_description
1 polymer ?
#
loop_
_entity_poly.entity_id
_entity_poly.type
_entity_poly.pdbx_seq_one_letter_code
_entity_poly.pdbx_strand_id
1 'polypeptide(L)'
;MVTKKTFDASEVEIQQPKSSDFEEEFLKGAPAVEIDVMPAPSTGAGDKQYLEELRFNEQMVEVMVHESTDEKAENPVFTACNGVTQYFLRGQPQKVRRKFVAILASCKEHAIKTVEYTQPDGARAMRIERSSSLKYPFSVIHDPAGKKGADWLRSLLQSST
;
A
#
# COMPACT_ATOMS: atom_id res chain seq x y z
N MET A 1 32.61 -59.89 -68.50
CA MET A 1 33.58 -59.67 -67.41
C MET A 1 33.58 -58.20 -67.01
N VAL A 2 32.83 -57.84 -65.96
CA VAL A 2 33.10 -56.64 -65.14
C VAL A 2 32.57 -56.97 -63.74
N THR A 3 33.48 -57.03 -62.77
CA THR A 3 33.26 -57.40 -61.37
C THR A 3 32.62 -56.24 -60.61
N LYS A 4 31.40 -56.43 -60.13
CA LYS A 4 30.71 -55.47 -59.26
C LYS A 4 31.30 -55.63 -57.84
N LYS A 5 32.22 -54.73 -57.48
CA LYS A 5 32.84 -54.65 -56.16
C LYS A 5 31.81 -54.03 -55.20
N THR A 6 31.03 -54.86 -54.51
CA THR A 6 30.21 -54.42 -53.37
C THR A 6 31.11 -54.33 -52.15
N PHE A 7 31.30 -53.11 -51.65
CA PHE A 7 31.91 -52.85 -50.36
C PHE A 7 30.90 -53.20 -49.27
N ASP A 8 31.29 -54.11 -48.38
CA ASP A 8 30.57 -54.42 -47.15
C ASP A 8 30.68 -53.21 -46.22
N ALA A 9 29.56 -52.55 -45.95
CA ALA A 9 29.49 -51.59 -44.86
C ALA A 9 29.18 -52.41 -43.61
N SER A 10 30.16 -52.56 -42.72
CA SER A 10 29.96 -53.15 -41.41
C SER A 10 28.80 -52.46 -40.71
N GLU A 11 27.82 -53.25 -40.27
CA GLU A 11 26.66 -52.81 -39.51
C GLU A 11 27.14 -52.04 -38.27
N VAL A 12 27.01 -50.71 -38.33
CA VAL A 12 27.29 -49.85 -37.17
C VAL A 12 26.04 -49.90 -36.31
N GLU A 13 26.06 -50.74 -35.28
CA GLU A 13 25.08 -50.67 -34.21
C GLU A 13 25.14 -49.26 -33.61
N ILE A 14 24.06 -48.50 -33.79
CA ILE A 14 23.89 -47.20 -33.18
C ILE A 14 23.69 -47.45 -31.69
N GLN A 15 24.77 -47.38 -30.91
CA GLN A 15 24.66 -47.35 -29.46
C GLN A 15 23.97 -46.04 -29.08
N GLN A 16 22.70 -46.13 -28.70
CA GLN A 16 22.04 -45.01 -28.05
C GLN A 16 22.84 -44.66 -26.79
N PRO A 17 23.17 -43.37 -26.56
CA PRO A 17 23.78 -43.00 -25.30
C PRO A 17 22.81 -43.38 -24.19
N LYS A 18 23.28 -44.19 -23.24
CA LYS A 18 22.55 -44.45 -22.00
C LYS A 18 22.14 -43.08 -21.46
N SER A 19 20.84 -42.87 -21.27
CA SER A 19 20.32 -41.67 -20.62
C SER A 19 20.99 -41.58 -19.27
N SER A 20 22.04 -40.76 -19.17
CA SER A 20 22.65 -40.44 -17.91
C SER A 20 21.55 -39.84 -17.05
N ASP A 21 21.34 -40.43 -15.87
CA ASP A 21 20.41 -39.97 -14.85
C ASP A 21 20.85 -38.57 -14.38
N PHE A 22 20.52 -37.55 -15.17
CA PHE A 22 20.84 -36.15 -14.89
C PHE A 22 20.21 -35.70 -13.57
N GLU A 23 19.16 -36.38 -13.12
CA GLU A 23 18.50 -36.15 -11.84
C GLU A 23 19.31 -36.70 -10.65
N GLU A 24 19.98 -37.85 -10.76
CA GLU A 24 20.65 -38.48 -9.61
C GLU A 24 21.93 -37.74 -9.18
N GLU A 25 22.66 -37.15 -10.12
CA GLU A 25 23.90 -36.43 -9.80
C GLU A 25 23.63 -35.03 -9.21
N PHE A 26 22.56 -34.36 -9.66
CA PHE A 26 22.19 -33.03 -9.17
C PHE A 26 21.52 -33.06 -7.78
N LEU A 27 20.80 -34.15 -7.46
CA LEU A 27 20.13 -34.31 -6.16
C LEU A 27 21.04 -34.85 -5.05
N LYS A 28 22.14 -35.54 -5.36
CA LYS A 28 23.07 -36.11 -4.36
C LYS A 28 24.06 -35.10 -3.76
N GLY A 29 24.27 -33.96 -4.43
CA GLY A 29 25.25 -32.95 -4.03
C GLY A 29 24.65 -31.69 -3.40
N ALA A 30 23.32 -31.55 -3.40
CA ALA A 30 22.70 -30.43 -2.72
C ALA A 30 22.86 -30.61 -1.21
N PRO A 31 23.60 -29.73 -0.49
CA PRO A 31 23.53 -29.75 0.96
C PRO A 31 22.05 -29.57 1.32
N ALA A 32 21.54 -30.42 2.20
CA ALA A 32 20.22 -30.20 2.78
C ALA A 32 20.22 -28.76 3.28
N VAL A 33 19.43 -27.90 2.63
CA VAL A 33 19.29 -26.52 3.07
C VAL A 33 18.67 -26.64 4.45
N GLU A 34 19.48 -26.49 5.49
CA GLU A 34 18.99 -26.34 6.84
C GLU A 34 18.11 -25.09 6.81
N ILE A 35 16.80 -25.31 6.78
CA ILE A 35 15.82 -24.25 6.89
C ILE A 35 15.92 -23.81 8.36
N ASP A 36 16.81 -22.87 8.62
CA ASP A 36 16.88 -22.23 9.92
C ASP A 36 15.63 -21.38 10.06
N VAL A 37 14.62 -21.93 10.75
CA VAL A 37 13.38 -21.24 11.05
C VAL A 37 13.72 -20.20 12.10
N MET A 38 14.20 -19.04 11.65
CA MET A 38 14.36 -17.88 12.51
C MET A 38 12.98 -17.57 13.12
N PRO A 39 12.83 -17.63 14.45
CA PRO A 39 11.60 -17.18 15.07
C PRO A 39 11.43 -15.70 14.73
N ALA A 40 10.22 -15.33 14.30
CA ALA A 40 9.92 -13.94 13.98
C ALA A 40 10.35 -13.06 15.17
N PRO A 41 11.10 -11.96 14.94
CA PRO A 41 11.48 -11.07 16.02
C PRO A 41 10.20 -10.60 16.73
N SER A 42 10.14 -10.78 18.05
CA SER A 42 9.01 -10.42 18.92
C SER A 42 8.67 -8.91 18.95
N THR A 43 9.41 -8.11 18.20
CA THR A 43 9.31 -6.66 18.06
C THR A 43 9.50 -6.31 16.59
N GLY A 44 8.73 -6.95 15.70
CA GLY A 44 8.93 -6.85 14.26
C GLY A 44 7.70 -7.19 13.43
N ALA A 45 7.86 -7.08 12.10
CA ALA A 45 6.83 -7.41 11.12
C ALA A 45 6.37 -8.87 11.32
N GLY A 46 5.17 -9.05 11.88
CA GLY A 46 4.64 -10.38 12.25
C GLY A 46 4.00 -10.43 13.64
N ASP A 47 4.19 -9.40 14.46
CA ASP A 47 3.52 -9.31 15.76
C ASP A 47 1.99 -9.34 15.60
N LYS A 48 1.31 -10.02 16.54
CA LYS A 48 -0.16 -10.14 16.52
C LYS A 48 -0.85 -8.77 16.46
N GLN A 49 -0.29 -7.79 17.14
CA GLN A 49 -0.79 -6.41 17.13
C GLN A 49 -0.68 -5.77 15.74
N TYR A 50 0.48 -5.91 15.09
CA TYR A 50 0.70 -5.40 13.73
C TYR A 50 -0.26 -6.03 12.71
N LEU A 51 -0.48 -7.35 12.79
CA LEU A 51 -1.43 -8.05 11.92
C LEU A 51 -2.88 -7.60 12.17
N GLU A 52 -3.24 -7.33 13.43
CA GLU A 52 -4.57 -6.80 13.78
C GLU A 52 -4.78 -5.38 13.24
N GLU A 53 -3.77 -4.53 13.28
CA GLU A 53 -3.79 -3.19 12.69
C GLU A 53 -3.91 -3.24 11.17
N LEU A 54 -3.15 -4.13 10.52
CA LEU A 54 -3.22 -4.31 9.08
C LEU A 54 -4.61 -4.79 8.66
N ARG A 55 -5.19 -5.73 9.40
CA ARG A 55 -6.58 -6.18 9.20
C ARG A 55 -7.59 -5.06 9.41
N PHE A 56 -7.37 -4.20 10.41
CA PHE A 56 -8.23 -3.05 10.71
C PHE A 56 -8.21 -2.01 9.57
N ASN A 57 -7.04 -1.78 8.95
CA ASN A 57 -6.87 -0.85 7.84
C ASN A 57 -7.49 -1.36 6.51
N GLU A 58 -7.64 -2.67 6.36
CA GLU A 58 -8.25 -3.31 5.18
C GLU A 58 -9.78 -3.40 5.26
N GLN A 59 -10.39 -3.06 6.40
CA GLN A 59 -11.86 -3.05 6.55
C GLN A 59 -12.53 -2.05 5.60
N MET A 60 -13.68 -2.45 5.06
CA MET A 60 -14.52 -1.59 4.23
C MET A 60 -15.29 -0.60 5.09
N VAL A 61 -15.26 0.67 4.72
CA VAL A 61 -15.94 1.80 5.37
C VAL A 61 -16.69 2.56 4.29
N GLU A 62 -17.92 2.97 4.59
CA GLU A 62 -18.72 3.80 3.71
C GLU A 62 -18.46 5.27 4.00
N VAL A 63 -17.91 5.99 3.02
CA VAL A 63 -17.48 7.37 3.14
C VAL A 63 -18.04 8.19 1.99
N MET A 64 -18.40 9.43 2.28
CA MET A 64 -18.80 10.42 1.29
C MET A 64 -17.92 11.65 1.41
N VAL A 65 -17.21 11.98 0.33
CA VAL A 65 -16.47 13.23 0.22
C VAL A 65 -17.45 14.35 -0.14
N HIS A 66 -17.40 15.46 0.58
CA HIS A 66 -18.31 16.57 0.35
C HIS A 66 -18.03 17.24 -1.00
N GLU A 67 -19.11 17.77 -1.60
CA GLU A 67 -19.03 18.64 -2.76
C GLU A 67 -18.28 19.93 -2.40
N SER A 68 -17.53 20.46 -3.37
CA SER A 68 -16.85 21.74 -3.25
C SER A 68 -17.63 22.78 -4.06
N THR A 69 -17.64 24.02 -3.58
CA THR A 69 -18.17 25.17 -4.34
C THR A 69 -17.15 25.75 -5.32
N ASP A 70 -15.89 25.33 -5.25
CA ASP A 70 -14.85 25.75 -6.18
C ASP A 70 -14.87 24.89 -7.46
N GLU A 71 -15.06 25.54 -8.61
CA GLU A 71 -15.04 24.91 -9.94
C GLU A 71 -13.70 24.26 -10.30
N LYS A 72 -12.60 24.72 -9.68
CA LYS A 72 -11.26 24.18 -9.89
C LYS A 72 -10.92 23.03 -8.94
N ALA A 73 -11.84 22.68 -8.03
CA ALA A 73 -11.60 21.60 -7.09
C ALA A 73 -11.44 20.27 -7.81
N GLU A 74 -10.42 19.50 -7.40
CA GLU A 74 -10.14 18.17 -7.95
C GLU A 74 -11.37 17.25 -7.77
N ASN A 75 -11.84 16.69 -8.88
CA ASN A 75 -12.89 15.66 -8.94
C ASN A 75 -12.64 14.75 -10.16
N PRO A 76 -12.33 13.46 -10.00
CA PRO A 76 -12.27 12.69 -8.74
C PRO A 76 -11.04 13.01 -7.88
N VAL A 77 -11.18 12.84 -6.56
CA VAL A 77 -10.05 12.92 -5.63
C VAL A 77 -9.23 11.64 -5.70
N PHE A 78 -7.93 11.77 -5.93
CA PHE A 78 -7.00 10.65 -6.05
C PHE A 78 -6.37 10.28 -4.70
N THR A 79 -6.37 9.00 -4.37
CA THR A 79 -5.63 8.45 -3.22
C THR A 79 -4.88 7.18 -3.64
N ALA A 80 -3.72 6.94 -3.03
CA ALA A 80 -2.93 5.74 -3.29
C ALA A 80 -2.27 5.23 -2.02
N CYS A 81 -2.32 3.92 -1.78
CA CYS A 81 -1.70 3.27 -0.65
C CYS A 81 -1.13 1.91 -1.09
N ASN A 82 0.17 1.70 -0.88
CA ASN A 82 0.86 0.44 -1.20
C ASN A 82 0.64 -0.04 -2.64
N GLY A 83 0.72 0.86 -3.62
CA GLY A 83 0.53 0.54 -5.04
C GLY A 83 -0.92 0.36 -5.50
N VAL A 84 -1.90 0.41 -4.59
CA VAL A 84 -3.33 0.39 -4.93
C VAL A 84 -3.86 1.81 -4.95
N THR A 85 -4.51 2.19 -6.05
CA THR A 85 -5.14 3.50 -6.22
C THR A 85 -6.64 3.42 -5.95
N GLN A 86 -7.20 4.48 -5.37
CA GLN A 86 -8.63 4.64 -5.14
C GLN A 86 -9.03 6.07 -5.48
N TYR A 87 -10.06 6.19 -6.30
CA TYR A 87 -10.66 7.47 -6.67
C TYR A 87 -11.94 7.71 -5.90
N PHE A 88 -12.12 8.93 -5.40
CA PHE A 88 -13.34 9.36 -4.74
C PHE A 88 -14.09 10.38 -5.59
N LEU A 89 -15.35 10.08 -5.88
CA LEU A 89 -16.27 11.04 -6.49
C LEU A 89 -16.91 11.86 -5.39
N ARG A 90 -16.90 13.19 -5.55
CA ARG A 90 -17.55 14.09 -4.58
C ARG A 90 -19.07 13.93 -4.65
N GLY A 91 -19.73 14.08 -3.51
CA GLY A 91 -21.19 14.01 -3.39
C GLY A 91 -21.78 12.59 -3.43
N GLN A 92 -20.96 11.55 -3.65
CA GLN A 92 -21.44 10.17 -3.72
C GLN A 92 -20.90 9.32 -2.57
N PRO A 93 -21.76 8.52 -1.91
CA PRO A 93 -21.31 7.55 -0.93
C PRO A 93 -20.59 6.39 -1.62
N GLN A 94 -19.37 6.07 -1.17
CA GLN A 94 -18.57 4.98 -1.72
C GLN A 94 -18.06 4.08 -0.59
N LYS A 95 -18.09 2.77 -0.83
CA LYS A 95 -17.49 1.77 0.06
C LYS A 95 -16.03 1.59 -0.31
N VAL A 96 -15.15 1.99 0.60
CA VAL A 96 -13.69 1.99 0.39
C VAL A 96 -12.97 1.36 1.58
N ARG A 97 -11.72 0.95 1.38
CA ARG A 97 -10.90 0.46 2.50
C ARG A 97 -10.47 1.61 3.41
N ARG A 98 -10.45 1.37 4.72
CA ARG A 98 -10.10 2.36 5.76
C ARG A 98 -8.75 3.05 5.49
N LYS A 99 -7.75 2.34 4.95
CA LYS A 99 -6.45 2.93 4.59
C LYS A 99 -6.53 4.15 3.66
N PHE A 100 -7.52 4.22 2.78
CA PHE A 100 -7.71 5.38 1.90
C PHE A 100 -8.36 6.55 2.65
N VAL A 101 -9.22 6.26 3.62
CA VAL A 101 -9.80 7.26 4.53
C VAL A 101 -8.72 7.90 5.39
N ALA A 102 -7.72 7.12 5.81
CA ALA A 102 -6.57 7.64 6.55
C ALA A 102 -5.83 8.73 5.78
N ILE A 103 -5.62 8.53 4.47
CA ILE A 103 -4.97 9.52 3.59
C ILE A 103 -5.80 10.80 3.51
N LEU A 104 -7.13 10.69 3.37
CA LEU A 104 -8.02 11.86 3.35
C LEU A 104 -7.97 12.64 4.67
N ALA A 105 -7.94 11.93 5.81
CA ALA A 105 -7.85 12.53 7.15
C ALA A 105 -6.49 13.21 7.41
N SER A 106 -5.40 12.67 6.85
CA SER A 106 -4.06 13.25 6.94
C SER A 106 -3.86 14.45 6.02
N CYS A 107 -4.69 14.63 5.00
CA CYS A 107 -4.53 15.72 4.04
C CYS A 107 -5.10 17.04 4.58
N LYS A 108 -4.22 17.89 5.12
CA LYS A 108 -4.57 19.19 5.69
C LYS A 108 -3.95 20.33 4.89
N GLU A 109 -4.71 21.40 4.75
CA GLU A 109 -4.23 22.69 4.24
C GLU A 109 -3.96 23.62 5.40
N HIS A 110 -2.78 24.25 5.39
CA HIS A 110 -2.37 25.23 6.37
C HIS A 110 -2.48 26.63 5.78
N ALA A 111 -3.27 27.48 6.42
CA ALA A 111 -3.32 28.89 6.12
C ALA A 111 -2.52 29.65 7.18
N ILE A 112 -1.64 30.53 6.73
CA ILE A 112 -0.87 31.43 7.58
C ILE A 112 -1.34 32.85 7.29
N LYS A 113 -1.82 33.54 8.32
CA LYS A 113 -2.27 34.93 8.24
C LYS A 113 -1.47 35.77 9.22
N THR A 114 -0.88 36.86 8.73
CA THR A 114 -0.27 37.87 9.59
C THR A 114 -1.31 38.94 9.87
N VAL A 115 -1.73 39.07 11.13
CA VAL A 115 -2.66 40.10 11.59
C VAL A 115 -1.92 41.18 12.36
N GLU A 116 -2.16 42.43 11.99
CA GLU A 116 -1.73 43.57 12.79
C GLU A 116 -2.69 43.77 13.96
N TYR A 117 -2.15 43.96 15.15
CA TYR A 117 -2.95 44.25 16.34
C TYR A 117 -2.29 45.36 17.15
N THR A 118 -3.12 46.20 17.78
CA THR A 118 -2.65 47.29 18.62
C THR A 118 -2.55 46.79 20.06
N GLN A 119 -1.35 46.83 20.62
CA GLN A 119 -1.09 46.52 22.02
C GLN A 119 -1.75 47.62 22.90
N PRO A 120 -2.11 47.36 24.16
CA PRO A 120 -2.68 48.39 25.05
C PRO A 120 -1.81 49.66 25.20
N ASP A 121 -0.52 49.57 24.90
CA ASP A 121 0.47 50.66 24.87
C ASP A 121 0.43 51.51 23.57
N GLY A 122 -0.54 51.27 22.68
CA GLY A 122 -0.69 51.99 21.41
C GLY A 122 0.31 51.58 20.32
N ALA A 123 1.32 50.76 20.65
CA ALA A 123 2.25 50.17 19.68
C ALA A 123 1.54 49.18 18.74
N ARG A 124 1.85 49.25 17.45
CA ARG A 124 1.40 48.24 16.47
C ARG A 124 2.33 47.03 16.52
N ALA A 125 1.75 45.85 16.73
CA ALA A 125 2.46 44.59 16.70
C ALA A 125 1.83 43.66 15.65
N MET A 126 2.60 42.69 15.17
CA MET A 126 2.14 41.68 14.22
C MET A 126 2.05 40.33 14.93
N ARG A 127 0.95 39.60 14.73
CA ARG A 127 0.80 38.21 15.17
C ARG A 127 0.60 37.32 13.95
N ILE A 128 1.30 36.19 13.92
CA ILE A 128 1.10 35.16 12.91
C ILE A 128 0.07 34.17 13.45
N GLU A 129 -1.10 34.13 12.82
CA GLU A 129 -2.15 33.14 13.06
C GLU A 129 -1.99 32.01 12.05
N ARG A 130 -1.92 30.78 12.55
CA ARG A 130 -1.87 29.56 11.72
C ARG A 130 -3.17 28.81 11.95
N SER A 131 -3.91 28.55 10.88
CA SER A 131 -5.06 27.65 10.89
C SER A 131 -4.78 26.46 10.00
N SER A 132 -5.31 25.30 10.37
CA SER A 132 -5.29 24.10 9.53
C SER A 132 -6.71 23.60 9.33
N SER A 133 -7.01 23.13 8.12
CA SER A 133 -8.30 22.57 7.76
C SER A 133 -8.12 21.39 6.82
N LEU A 134 -9.12 20.51 6.70
CA LEU A 134 -9.05 19.38 5.78
C LEU A 134 -9.13 19.87 4.33
N LYS A 135 -8.19 19.43 3.48
CA LYS A 135 -8.23 19.69 2.03
C LYS A 135 -9.47 19.08 1.38
N TYR A 136 -9.83 17.88 1.83
CA TYR A 136 -10.97 17.12 1.33
C TYR A 136 -11.93 16.83 2.48
N PRO A 137 -12.89 17.71 2.77
CA PRO A 137 -13.90 17.44 3.78
C PRO A 137 -14.69 16.18 3.43
N PHE A 138 -14.84 15.25 4.37
CA PHE A 138 -15.58 14.00 4.18
C PHE A 138 -16.39 13.63 5.41
N SER A 139 -17.37 12.75 5.21
CA SER A 139 -18.21 12.18 6.25
C SER A 139 -18.16 10.65 6.18
N VAL A 140 -18.07 10.00 7.34
CA VAL A 140 -18.16 8.54 7.45
C VAL A 140 -19.61 8.18 7.73
N ILE A 141 -20.24 7.47 6.79
CA ILE A 141 -21.65 7.07 6.88
C ILE A 141 -21.78 5.79 7.70
N HIS A 142 -20.94 4.80 7.43
CA HIS A 142 -20.95 3.52 8.11
C HIS A 142 -19.54 2.98 8.31
N ASP A 143 -19.21 2.64 9.55
CA ASP A 143 -17.95 2.00 9.92
C ASP A 143 -18.24 0.72 10.73
N PRO A 144 -17.84 -0.48 10.23
CA PRO A 144 -18.06 -1.74 10.93
C PRO A 144 -17.29 -1.86 12.26
N ALA A 145 -16.25 -1.05 12.48
CA ALA A 145 -15.52 -1.04 13.75
C ALA A 145 -16.15 -0.15 14.83
N GLY A 146 -17.21 0.60 14.49
CA GLY A 146 -17.96 1.44 15.42
C GLY A 146 -17.08 2.41 16.22
N LYS A 147 -17.12 2.30 17.56
CA LYS A 147 -16.40 3.21 18.47
C LYS A 147 -14.88 3.20 18.26
N LYS A 148 -14.27 2.02 18.01
CA LYS A 148 -12.82 1.92 17.77
C LYS A 148 -12.42 2.70 16.52
N GLY A 149 -13.24 2.61 15.47
CA GLY A 149 -13.05 3.36 14.23
C GLY A 149 -13.16 4.87 14.43
N ALA A 150 -14.18 5.32 15.15
CA ALA A 150 -14.38 6.74 15.45
C ALA A 150 -13.25 7.33 16.31
N ASP A 151 -12.81 6.64 17.35
CA ASP A 151 -11.72 7.10 18.23
C ASP A 151 -10.39 7.16 17.47
N TRP A 152 -10.12 6.15 16.63
CA TRP A 152 -8.97 6.15 15.72
C TRP A 152 -9.00 7.33 14.75
N LEU A 153 -10.15 7.60 14.11
CA LEU A 153 -10.28 8.71 13.17
C LEU A 153 -10.08 10.07 13.87
N ARG A 154 -10.63 10.24 15.07
CA ARG A 154 -10.42 11.47 15.87
C ARG A 154 -8.95 11.67 16.20
N SER A 155 -8.25 10.61 16.58
CA SER A 155 -6.81 10.67 16.84
C SER A 155 -6.03 11.13 15.61
N LEU A 156 -6.40 10.64 14.42
CA LEU A 156 -5.78 11.03 13.16
C LEU A 156 -6.12 12.48 12.75
N LEU A 157 -7.34 12.93 13.00
CA LEU A 157 -7.73 14.32 12.74
C LEU A 157 -7.05 15.31 13.71
N GLN A 158 -6.72 14.88 14.92
CA GLN A 158 -5.99 15.68 15.90
C GLN A 158 -4.48 15.70 15.66
N SER A 159 -3.91 14.72 14.96
CA SER A 159 -2.47 14.69 14.72
C SER A 159 -2.03 15.90 13.90
N SER A 160 -1.08 16.67 14.41
CA SER A 160 -0.45 17.76 13.65
C SER A 160 0.49 17.13 12.62
N THR A 161 -0.02 16.94 11.41
CA THR A 161 0.77 16.62 10.20
C THR A 161 0.78 17.88 9.36
#